data_AF-M8C154-F1
#
_entry.id   AF-M8C154-F1
#
_cell.length_a   1.000
_cell.length_b   1.000
_cell.length_c   1.000
_cell.angle_alpha   90.00
_cell.angle_beta   90.00
_cell.angle_gamma   90.00
#
_symmetry.space_group_name_H-M   'P 1'
#
loop_
_entity.id
_entity.type
_entity.pdbx_description
1 polymer ?
#
loop_
_entity_poly.entity_id
_entity_poly.type
_entity_poly.pdbx_seq_one_letter_code
_entity_poly.pdbx_strand_id
1 'polypeptide(L)' 'MRPPPAVPYKTRKKWTEIQERTLIEGVDKYGRGNWKDIKIAYPDVFQDRSTVDMKDKFRNLGRH' A
#
# COMPACT_ATOMS: atom_id res chain seq x y z
N MET A 1 -7.29 32.76 24.12
CA MET A 1 -6.58 32.12 22.99
C MET A 1 -7.38 30.92 22.53
N ARG A 2 -7.76 30.83 21.25
CA ARG A 2 -8.43 29.63 20.69
C ARG A 2 -7.34 28.65 20.26
N PRO A 3 -7.41 27.36 20.64
CA PRO A 3 -6.50 26.36 20.07
C PRO A 3 -6.75 26.28 18.54
N PRO A 4 -5.71 26.02 17.73
CA PRO A 4 -5.90 25.82 16.30
C PRO A 4 -6.82 24.61 16.07
N PRO A 5 -7.65 24.60 15.02
CA PRO A 5 -8.45 23.44 14.70
C PRO A 5 -7.51 22.26 14.48
N ALA A 6 -7.65 21.23 15.30
CA ALA A 6 -6.92 19.98 15.16
C ALA A 6 -7.18 19.46 13.74
N VAL A 7 -6.16 19.51 12.88
CA VAL A 7 -6.22 18.83 11.59
C VAL A 7 -6.54 17.37 11.89
N PRO A 8 -7.64 16.80 11.39
CA PRO A 8 -7.91 15.40 11.61
C PRO A 8 -6.72 14.66 10.98
N TYR A 9 -5.91 14.03 11.83
CA TYR A 9 -4.87 13.12 11.38
C TYR A 9 -5.58 12.15 10.45
N LYS A 10 -5.25 12.19 9.15
CA LYS A 10 -5.75 11.23 8.15
C LYS A 10 -5.56 9.86 8.77
N THR A 11 -6.65 9.22 9.16
CA THR A 11 -6.64 7.88 9.71
C THR A 11 -5.92 7.04 8.67
N ARG A 12 -4.74 6.51 9.03
CA ARG A 12 -3.96 5.73 8.08
C ARG A 12 -4.85 4.58 7.62
N LYS A 13 -5.27 4.59 6.35
CA LYS A 13 -6.06 3.50 5.77
C LYS A 13 -5.29 2.23 6.06
N LYS A 14 -5.85 1.37 6.93
CA LYS A 14 -5.27 0.06 7.20
C LYS A 14 -5.24 -0.72 5.88
N TRP A 15 -4.16 -1.46 5.68
CA TRP A 15 -4.11 -2.42 4.59
C TRP A 15 -5.14 -3.50 4.86
N THR A 16 -5.99 -3.79 3.87
CA THR A 16 -6.92 -4.91 3.98
C THR A 16 -6.21 -6.20 3.59
N GLU A 17 -6.71 -7.33 4.09
CA GLU A 17 -6.14 -8.63 3.78
C GLU A 17 -6.06 -8.89 2.27
N ILE A 18 -7.06 -8.41 1.51
CA ILE A 18 -7.07 -8.48 0.03
C ILE A 18 -5.88 -7.71 -0.54
N GLN A 19 -5.64 -6.47 -0.09
CA GLN A 19 -4.51 -5.67 -0.55
C GLN A 19 -3.17 -6.35 -0.24
N GLU A 20 -3.05 -6.97 0.94
CA GLU A 20 -1.83 -7.69 1.34
C GLU A 20 -1.62 -8.95 0.51
N ARG A 21 -2.65 -9.78 0.32
CA ARG A 21 -2.59 -10.99 -0.51
C ARG A 21 -2.24 -10.66 -1.96
N THR A 22 -2.93 -9.69 -2.56
CA THR A 22 -2.65 -9.24 -3.92
C THR A 22 -1.25 -8.64 -4.04
N LEU A 23 -0.75 -7.95 -3.00
CA LEU A 23 0.60 -7.43 -3.00
C LEU A 23 1.63 -8.56 -3.00
N ILE A 24 1.40 -9.59 -2.18
CA ILE A 24 2.27 -10.77 -2.10
C ILE A 24 2.26 -11.52 -3.44
N GLU A 25 1.09 -11.85 -3.97
CA GLU A 25 0.93 -12.54 -5.25
C GLU A 25 1.53 -11.72 -6.39
N GLY A 26 1.31 -10.40 -6.39
CA GLY A 26 1.92 -9.49 -7.35
C GLY A 26 3.44 -9.49 -7.26
N VAL A 27 4.03 -9.44 -6.06
CA VAL A 27 5.48 -9.50 -5.91
C VAL A 27 6.05 -10.85 -6.30
N ASP A 28 5.33 -11.94 -6.04
CA ASP A 28 5.71 -13.29 -6.44
C ASP A 28 5.69 -13.44 -7.98
N LYS A 29 4.62 -12.95 -8.62
CA LYS A 29 4.40 -13.05 -10.06
C LYS A 29 5.26 -12.09 -10.89
N TYR A 30 5.38 -10.83 -10.46
CA TYR A 30 6.09 -9.79 -11.20
C TYR A 30 7.52 -9.57 -10.69
N GLY A 31 7.84 -9.97 -9.47
CA GLY A 31 9.14 -9.76 -8.84
C GLY A 31 9.22 -8.51 -7.96
N ARG A 32 10.08 -8.57 -6.94
CA ARG A 32 10.35 -7.49 -5.98
C ARG A 32 10.98 -6.29 -6.71
N GLY A 33 10.23 -5.20 -6.85
CA GLY A 33 10.68 -3.99 -7.55
C GLY A 33 9.69 -3.50 -8.61
N ASN A 34 8.89 -4.42 -9.16
CA ASN A 34 7.92 -4.15 -10.21
C ASN A 34 6.57 -3.66 -9.65
N TRP A 35 6.62 -2.69 -8.73
CA TRP A 35 5.43 -2.14 -8.06
C TRP A 35 4.47 -1.45 -9.03
N LYS A 36 5.01 -0.85 -10.09
CA LYS A 36 4.20 -0.21 -11.15
C LYS A 36 3.39 -1.26 -11.91
N ASP A 37 4.04 -2.34 -12.34
CA ASP A 37 3.37 -3.45 -13.04
C ASP A 37 2.32 -4.11 -12.16
N ILE A 38 2.61 -4.34 -10.87
CA ILE A 38 1.61 -4.88 -9.92
C ILE A 38 0.43 -3.91 -9.77
N LYS A 39 0.68 -2.60 -9.70
CA LYS A 39 -0.39 -1.61 -9.60
C LYS A 39 -1.25 -1.57 -10.88
N ILE A 40 -0.63 -1.71 -12.05
CA ILE A 40 -1.32 -1.75 -13.34
C ILE A 40 -2.11 -3.05 -13.51
N ALA A 41 -1.59 -4.16 -12.97
CA ALA A 41 -2.25 -5.46 -12.99
C ALA A 41 -3.46 -5.54 -12.05
N TYR A 42 -3.39 -4.83 -10.91
CA TYR A 42 -4.45 -4.83 -9.89
C TYR A 42 -4.90 -3.39 -9.55
N PRO A 43 -5.44 -2.63 -10.53
CA PRO A 43 -5.82 -1.24 -10.32
C PRO A 43 -6.98 -1.12 -9.33
N ASP A 44 -7.93 -2.05 -9.34
CA ASP A 44 -9.06 -2.07 -8.40
C ASP A 44 -8.61 -2.18 -6.93
N VAL A 45 -7.57 -2.97 -6.66
CA VAL A 45 -7.05 -3.23 -5.32
C VAL A 45 -6.14 -2.09 -4.84
N PHE A 46 -5.35 -1.52 -5.76
CA PHE A 46 -4.33 -0.50 -5.46
C PHE A 46 -4.68 0.91 -5.96
N GLN A 47 -5.94 1.19 -6.32
CA GLN A 47 -6.38 2.51 -6.80
C GLN A 47 -6.02 3.63 -5.80
N ASP A 48 -6.26 3.38 -4.52
CA ASP A 48 -5.97 4.28 -3.40
C ASP A 48 -4.51 4.18 -2.89
N ARG A 49 -3.71 3.27 -3.45
CA ARG A 49 -2.36 2.96 -2.97
C ARG A 49 -1.32 3.47 -3.96
N SER A 50 -0.25 4.05 -3.43
CA SER A 50 0.90 4.43 -4.24
C SER A 50 1.88 3.26 -4.34
N THR A 51 2.68 3.22 -5.40
CA THR A 51 3.79 2.26 -5.52
C THR A 51 4.77 2.34 -4.35
N VAL A 52 4.89 3.54 -3.74
CA VAL A 52 5.66 3.73 -2.50
C VAL A 52 5.01 3.02 -1.31
N ASP A 53 3.69 3.12 -1.17
CA ASP A 53 2.93 2.47 -0.10
C ASP A 53 3.04 0.94 -0.21
N MET A 54 2.98 0.41 -1.43
CA MET A 54 3.19 -1.02 -1.73
C MET A 54 4.58 -1.50 -1.34
N LYS A 55 5.63 -0.76 -1.72
CA LYS A 55 7.01 -1.07 -1.34
C LYS A 55 7.20 -1.03 0.18
N ASP A 56 6.67 0.00 0.84
CA ASP A 56 6.76 0.16 2.28
C ASP A 56 6.00 -0.95 3.02
N LYS A 57 4.81 -1.29 2.54
CA LYS A 57 4.03 -2.40 3.10
C LYS A 57 4.76 -3.73 2.95
N PHE A 58 5.31 -4.02 1.76
CA PHE A 58 6.06 -5.25 1.54
C PHE A 58 7.29 -5.33 2.46
N ARG A 59 7.98 -4.21 2.71
CA ARG A 59 9.06 -4.13 3.70
C ARG A 59 8.57 -4.41 5.13
N ASN A 60 7.44 -3.81 5.53
CA ASN A 60 6.84 -4.05 6.85
C ASN A 60 6.37 -5.51 7.05
N LEU A 61 6.03 -6.22 5.97
CA LEU A 61 5.68 -7.64 6.01
C LEU A 61 6.88 -8.56 6.31
N GLY A 62 8.10 -8.02 6.45
CA GLY A 62 9.25 -8.77 6.98
C GLY A 62 9.76 -9.91 6.09
N ARG A 63 9.33 -10.00 4.82
CA ARG A 63 9.84 -10.95 3.82
C ARG A 63 11.15 -10.44 3.21
N HIS A 64 12.18 -10.31 4.03
CA HIS A 64 13.55 -10.04 3.60
C HIS A 64 14.38 -11.32 3.57
#